data_AF-A0A7W5DQ35-F1
#
_entry.id   AF-A0A7W5DQ35-F1
#
_cell.length_a   1.000
_cell.length_b   1.000
_cell.length_c   1.000
_cell.angle_alpha   90.00
_cell.angle_beta   90.00
_cell.angle_gamma   90.00
#
_symmetry.space_group_name_H-M   'P 1'
#
loop_
_entity.id
_entity.type
_entity.pdbx_description
1 polymer ?
#
loop_
_entity_poly.entity_id
_entity_poly.type
_entity_poly.pdbx_seq_one_letter_code
_entity_poly.pdbx_strand_id
1 'polypeptide(L)' 'MINPVVRQTDTMGVLTYNLHSYSGETFWKENCTEVYRLEENNEWKLIHSHWSLTNPSID' A
#
# COMPACT_ATOMS: atom_id res chain seq x y z
N MET A 1 -2.23 8.54 -4.95
CA MET A 1 -1.90 7.15 -5.34
C MET A 1 -1.51 7.15 -6.82
N ILE A 2 -0.40 6.51 -7.15
CA ILE A 2 0.20 6.46 -8.49
C ILE A 2 0.47 4.99 -8.84
N ASN A 3 0.19 4.62 -10.09
CA ASN A 3 0.39 3.26 -10.63
C ASN A 3 -0.16 2.13 -9.73
N PRO A 4 -1.44 2.17 -9.30
CA PRO A 4 -1.98 1.10 -8.48
C PRO A 4 -2.08 -0.20 -9.27
N VAL A 5 -1.62 -1.28 -8.65
CA VAL A 5 -1.75 -2.64 -9.17
C VAL A 5 -2.37 -3.50 -8.08
N VAL A 6 -3.42 -4.22 -8.44
CA VAL A 6 -4.06 -5.22 -7.58
C VAL A 6 -3.75 -6.62 -8.13
N ARG A 7 -3.24 -7.49 -7.27
CA ARG A 7 -3.16 -8.94 -7.51
C ARG A 7 -4.08 -9.63 -6.52
N GLN A 8 -4.97 -10.49 -6.98
CA GLN A 8 -5.95 -11.13 -6.10
C GLN A 8 -6.04 -12.63 -6.31
N THR A 9 -6.38 -13.33 -5.23
CA THR A 9 -6.99 -14.66 -5.21
C THR A 9 -8.44 -14.53 -4.73
N ASP A 10 -9.13 -15.64 -4.48
CA ASP A 10 -10.54 -15.63 -4.03
C ASP A 10 -10.74 -14.90 -2.69
N THR A 11 -9.75 -14.94 -1.78
CA THR A 11 -9.88 -14.42 -0.41
C THR A 11 -8.78 -13.44 -0.01
N MET A 12 -7.86 -13.11 -0.92
CA MET A 12 -6.75 -12.21 -0.65
C MET A 12 -6.53 -11.23 -1.81
N GLY A 13 -6.28 -9.97 -1.48
CA GLY A 13 -5.93 -8.93 -2.43
C GLY A 13 -4.65 -8.25 -1.98
N VAL A 14 -3.66 -8.17 -2.84
CA VAL A 14 -2.43 -7.41 -2.62
C VAL A 14 -2.49 -6.17 -3.51
N LEU A 15 -2.55 -5.00 -2.86
CA LEU A 15 -2.51 -3.69 -3.50
C LEU A 15 -1.10 -3.12 -3.36
N THR A 16 -0.45 -2.87 -4.49
CA THR A 16 0.84 -2.17 -4.55
C THR A 16 0.71 -0.88 -5.33
N TYR A 17 1.25 0.20 -4.80
CA TYR A 17 1.21 1.53 -5.43
C TYR A 17 2.37 2.42 -4.95
N ASN A 18 2.63 3.49 -5.68
CA ASN A 18 3.43 4.60 -5.18
C ASN A 18 2.51 5.68 -4.59
N LEU A 19 2.89 6.23 -3.44
CA LEU A 19 2.19 7.34 -2.82
C LEU A 19 3.07 8.59 -2.84
N HIS A 20 2.52 9.66 -3.40
CA HIS A 20 3.04 11.00 -3.24
C HIS A 20 2.09 11.73 -2.29
N SER A 21 2.55 12.07 -1.10
CA SER A 21 1.75 12.67 -0.04
C SER A 21 2.42 13.93 0.52
N TYR A 22 1.61 14.83 1.07
CA TYR A 22 2.10 15.99 1.80
C TYR A 22 1.75 15.82 3.28
N SER A 23 2.74 16.01 4.15
CA SER A 23 2.55 16.10 5.60
C SER A 23 3.08 17.44 6.06
N GLY A 24 2.17 18.40 6.27
CA GLY A 24 2.52 19.81 6.39
C GLY A 24 3.13 20.32 5.07
N GLU A 25 4.32 20.90 5.17
CA GLU A 25 5.09 21.38 4.00
C GLU A 25 5.99 20.29 3.38
N THR A 26 6.13 19.14 4.05
CA THR A 26 7.01 18.06 3.61
C THR A 26 6.33 17.18 2.57
N PHE A 27 6.99 17.00 1.42
CA PHE A 27 6.58 16.09 0.36
C PHE A 27 7.24 14.72 0.52
N TRP A 28 6.42 13.68 0.63
CA TRP A 28 6.86 12.29 0.78
C TRP A 28 6.61 11.50 -0.50
N LYS A 29 7.55 10.62 -0.84
CA LYS A 29 7.43 9.66 -1.93
C LYS A 29 7.66 8.27 -1.37
N GLU A 30 6.64 7.43 -1.45
CA GLU A 30 6.60 6.15 -0.76
C GLU A 30 6.21 5.01 -1.72
N ASN A 31 6.76 3.83 -1.49
CA ASN A 31 6.25 2.56 -2.00
C ASN A 31 5.33 1.98 -0.94
N CYS A 32 4.11 1.61 -1.34
CA CYS A 32 3.10 1.05 -0.45
C CYS A 32 2.74 -0.37 -0.91
N THR A 33 2.69 -1.30 0.03
CA THR A 33 2.11 -2.64 -0.14
C THR A 33 1.08 -2.88 0.95
N GLU A 34 -0.16 -3.07 0.55
CA GLU A 34 -1.28 -3.34 1.44
C GLU A 34 -1.86 -4.72 1.08
N VAL A 35 -2.02 -5.56 2.09
CA VAL A 35 -2.63 -6.89 1.93
C VAL A 35 -3.98 -6.87 2.61
N TYR A 36 -4.99 -7.18 1.81
CA TYR A 36 -6.37 -7.32 2.24
C TYR A 36 -6.76 -8.79 2.25
N ARG A 37 -7.57 -9.18 3.23
CA ARG A 37 -8.21 -10.49 3.29
C ARG A 37 -9.72 -10.32 3.32
N LEU A 38 -10.42 -11.15 2.55
CA LEU A 38 -11.87 -11.26 2.61
C LEU A 38 -12.26 -12.09 3.82
N GLU A 39 -12.97 -11.48 4.76
CA GLU A 39 -13.48 -12.13 5.97
C GLU A 39 -14.85 -12.80 5.70
N GLU A 40 -15.29 -13.68 6.61
CA GLU A 40 -16.55 -14.45 6.48
C GLU A 40 -17.81 -13.57 6.33
N ASN A 41 -17.76 -12.34 6.84
CA ASN A 41 -18.83 -11.36 6.70
C ASN A 41 -18.83 -10.61 5.34
N ASN A 42 -18.03 -11.09 4.37
CA ASN A 42 -17.82 -10.49 3.05
C ASN A 42 -17.19 -9.09 3.08
N GLU A 43 -16.48 -8.75 4.16
CA GLU A 43 -15.71 -7.51 4.23
C GLU A 43 -14.23 -7.76 3.95
N TRP A 44 -13.64 -6.89 3.15
CA TRP A 44 -12.19 -6.84 3.00
C TRP A 44 -11.58 -6.09 4.18
N LYS A 45 -10.66 -6.74 4.90
CA LYS A 45 -9.89 -6.13 5.99
C LYS A 45 -8.43 -6.03 5.61
N LEU A 46 -7.81 -4.90 5.95
CA LEU A 46 -6.37 -4.71 5.85
C LEU A 46 -5.70 -5.57 6.92
N ILE A 47 -4.95 -6.60 6.50
CA ILE A 47 -4.25 -7.53 7.39
C ILE A 47 -2.73 -7.31 7.43
N HIS A 48 -2.18 -6.57 6.46
CA HIS A 48 -0.78 -6.16 6.44
C HIS A 48 -0.62 -4.83 5.71
N SER A 49 0.30 -4.00 6.19
CA SER A 49 0.65 -2.71 5.59
C SER A 49 2.15 -2.51 5.69
N HIS A 50 2.81 -2.26 4.56
CA HIS A 50 4.23 -1.95 4.49
C HIS A 50 4.45 -0.69 3.63
N TRP A 51 5.21 0.23 4.21
CA TRP A 51 5.53 1.53 3.67
C TRP A 51 7.05 1.70 3.66
N SER A 52 7.61 2.18 2.55
CA SER A 52 9.02 2.53 2.45
C SER A 52 9.22 3.77 1.59
N LEU A 53 10.26 4.56 1.86
CA LEU A 53 10.61 5.68 1.00
C LEU A 53 11.04 5.18 -0.38
N THR A 54 10.68 5.90 -1.44
CA THR A 54 11.26 5.64 -2.77
C THR A 54 12.70 6.13 -2.77
N ASN A 55 13.64 5.26 -3.16
CA ASN A 55 15.08 5.59 -3.24
C ASN A 55 15.64 6.20 -1.94
N PRO A 56 15.63 5.47 -0.81
CA PRO A 56 16.21 5.97 0.42
C PRO A 56 17.72 6.21 0.22
N SER A 57 18.24 7.33 0.73
CA SER A 57 19.68 7.54 0.81
C SER A 57 20.29 6.54 1.79
N ILE A 58 21.40 5.92 1.39
CA ILE A 58 22.23 5.13 2.31
C ILE A 58 23.29 6.11 2.82
N ASP A 59 23.22 6.43 4.11
CA ASP A 59 24.32 7.09 4.83
C ASP A 59 25.41 6.06 5.18
#